data_AF-A0A9X2CMK0-F1
#
_entry.id   AF-A0A9X2CMK0-F1
#
_cell.length_a   1.000
_cell.length_b   1.000
_cell.length_c   1.000
_cell.angle_alpha   90.00
_cell.angle_beta   90.00
_cell.angle_gamma   90.00
#
_symmetry.space_group_name_H-M   'P 1'
#
loop_
_entity.id
_entity.type
_entity.pdbx_description
1 polymer ?
#
loop_
_entity_poly.entity_id
_entity_poly.type
_entity_poly.pdbx_seq_one_letter_code
_entity_poly.pdbx_strand_id
1 'polypeptide(L)'
;MQRTLRKSDKNSKILNKLIVNGFYSGYIRPEKLELQRAYFPNNYRLIGTLNENGYYDLKLDFKSPIAAKLAFGSGILTSVIMLIKGFLLFPIIYFILPFSIIYIRFKIKEKKEINYLKDRIFDFERS
;
A
#
# COMPACT_ATOMS: atom_id res chain seq x y z
N MET A 1 10.35 -10.06 -8.19
CA MET A 1 9.02 -10.44 -8.71
C MET A 1 8.26 -9.16 -9.06
N GLN A 2 8.02 -8.93 -10.36
CA GLN A 2 7.43 -7.68 -10.85
C GLN A 2 5.99 -7.49 -10.34
N ARG A 3 5.75 -6.31 -9.76
CA ARG A 3 4.46 -5.83 -9.27
C ARG A 3 3.75 -5.03 -10.36
N THR A 4 3.74 -5.56 -11.57
CA THR A 4 3.21 -4.87 -12.75
C THR A 4 1.95 -5.55 -13.24
N LEU A 5 1.04 -4.77 -13.81
CA LEU A 5 -0.15 -5.26 -14.51
C LEU A 5 -0.18 -4.63 -15.90
N ARG A 6 -0.19 -5.45 -16.95
CA ARG A 6 -0.23 -4.94 -18.33
C ARG A 6 -1.54 -4.18 -18.56
N LYS A 7 -1.47 -2.99 -19.16
CA LYS A 7 -2.67 -2.29 -19.63
C LYS A 7 -3.23 -3.03 -20.86
N SER A 8 -4.47 -3.49 -20.74
CA SER A 8 -5.20 -4.17 -21.81
C SER A 8 -6.69 -4.01 -21.54
N ASP A 9 -7.51 -4.02 -22.59
CA ASP A 9 -8.98 -4.00 -22.47
C ASP A 9 -9.49 -5.20 -21.66
N LYS A 10 -8.86 -6.36 -21.82
CA LYS A 10 -9.19 -7.57 -21.04
C LYS A 10 -8.97 -7.31 -19.54
N ASN A 11 -7.77 -6.84 -19.17
CA ASN A 11 -7.43 -6.56 -17.78
C ASN A 11 -8.31 -5.45 -17.20
N SER A 12 -8.63 -4.42 -17.98
CA SER A 12 -9.51 -3.33 -17.56
C SER A 12 -10.94 -3.83 -17.29
N LYS A 13 -11.47 -4.74 -18.11
CA LYS A 13 -12.77 -5.39 -17.88
C LYS A 13 -12.75 -6.24 -16.61
N ILE A 14 -11.69 -7.01 -16.37
CA ILE A 14 -11.56 -7.83 -15.15
C ILE A 14 -11.48 -6.94 -13.90
N LEU A 15 -10.67 -5.88 -13.93
CA LEU A 15 -10.60 -4.92 -12.84
C LEU A 15 -11.95 -4.26 -12.56
N ASN A 16 -12.71 -3.90 -13.61
CA ASN A 16 -14.08 -3.40 -13.44
C ASN A 16 -15.01 -4.44 -12.83
N LYS A 17 -14.95 -5.72 -13.25
CA LYS A 17 -15.71 -6.81 -12.62
C LYS A 17 -15.39 -6.94 -11.13
N LEU A 18 -14.12 -6.79 -10.75
CA LEU A 18 -13.69 -6.83 -9.34
C LEU A 18 -14.32 -5.70 -8.50
N ILE A 19 -14.52 -4.53 -9.09
CA ILE A 19 -15.20 -3.40 -8.44
C ILE A 19 -16.71 -3.65 -8.35
N VAL A 20 -17.33 -4.03 -9.48
CA VAL A 20 -18.79 -4.26 -9.56
C VAL A 20 -19.23 -5.40 -8.64
N ASN A 21 -18.43 -6.46 -8.52
CA ASN A 21 -18.70 -7.59 -7.63
C ASN A 21 -18.36 -7.31 -6.16
N GLY A 22 -17.96 -6.08 -5.81
CA GLY A 22 -17.73 -5.67 -4.42
C GLY A 22 -16.45 -6.21 -3.78
N PHE A 23 -15.51 -6.81 -4.54
CA PHE A 23 -14.22 -7.22 -3.99
C PHE A 23 -13.34 -6.00 -3.65
N TYR A 24 -13.42 -4.99 -4.51
CA TYR A 24 -12.73 -3.72 -4.35
C TYR A 24 -13.69 -2.54 -4.54
N SER A 25 -13.31 -1.41 -3.98
CA SER A 25 -13.89 -0.09 -4.23
C SER A 25 -12.81 0.81 -4.85
N GLY A 26 -13.21 1.86 -5.55
CA GLY A 26 -12.28 2.80 -6.19
C GLY A 26 -12.56 2.98 -7.67
N TYR A 27 -11.52 3.28 -8.45
CA TYR A 27 -11.67 3.64 -9.86
C TYR A 27 -10.48 3.22 -10.71
N ILE A 28 -10.73 3.06 -12.01
CA ILE A 28 -9.72 2.76 -13.02
C ILE A 28 -9.77 3.89 -14.06
N ARG A 29 -8.67 4.62 -14.22
CA ARG A 29 -8.48 5.64 -15.25
C ARG A 29 -7.37 5.18 -16.21
N PRO A 30 -7.27 5.78 -17.42
CA PRO A 30 -6.27 5.38 -18.41
C PRO A 30 -4.82 5.44 -17.95
N GLU A 31 -4.50 6.32 -17.00
CA GLU A 31 -3.15 6.58 -16.49
C GLU A 31 -2.91 6.06 -15.07
N LYS A 32 -4.01 5.81 -14.34
CA LYS A 32 -3.96 5.48 -12.92
C LYS A 32 -5.13 4.61 -12.50
N LEU A 33 -4.89 3.61 -11.68
CA LEU A 33 -5.94 2.88 -10.97
C LEU A 33 -5.77 3.03 -9.47
N GLU A 34 -6.88 3.07 -8.74
CA GLU A 34 -6.93 3.13 -7.30
C GLU A 34 -7.97 2.12 -6.80
N LEU A 35 -7.52 1.12 -6.04
CA LEU A 35 -8.36 0.03 -5.54
C LEU A 35 -8.20 -0.10 -4.03
N GLN A 36 -9.32 -0.13 -3.32
CA GLN A 36 -9.38 -0.35 -1.88
C GLN A 36 -10.27 -1.56 -1.60
N ARG A 37 -9.73 -2.56 -0.91
CA ARG A 37 -10.46 -3.79 -0.58
C ARG A 37 -11.64 -3.49 0.35
N ALA A 38 -12.83 -4.01 0.04
CA ALA A 38 -14.08 -3.61 0.68
C ALA A 38 -14.23 -4.05 2.16
N TYR A 39 -13.65 -5.19 2.56
CA TYR A 39 -13.98 -5.88 3.83
C TYR A 39 -12.92 -5.81 4.93
N PHE A 40 -12.19 -4.70 5.09
CA PHE A 40 -11.23 -4.59 6.20
C PHE A 40 -11.12 -3.13 6.68
N PRO A 41 -10.79 -2.86 7.97
CA PRO A 41 -10.26 -1.54 8.36
C PRO A 41 -8.97 -1.31 7.57
N ASN A 42 -9.13 -0.76 6.37
CA ASN A 42 -8.09 -0.70 5.38
C ASN A 42 -7.81 0.76 5.12
N ASN A 43 -6.89 1.31 5.90
CA ASN A 43 -6.18 2.54 5.59
C ASN A 43 -5.18 2.33 4.44
N TYR A 44 -5.36 1.30 3.63
CA TYR A 44 -4.47 0.92 2.55
C TYR A 44 -5.25 0.92 1.25
N ARG A 45 -4.66 1.54 0.24
CA ARG A 45 -5.16 1.55 -1.13
C ARG A 45 -4.07 1.04 -2.05
N LEU A 46 -4.44 0.24 -3.02
CA LEU A 46 -3.56 -0.16 -4.10
C LEU A 46 -3.62 0.90 -5.19
N ILE A 47 -2.49 1.49 -5.53
CA ILE A 47 -2.36 2.44 -6.62
C ILE A 47 -1.56 1.77 -7.73
N GLY A 48 -2.07 1.82 -8.95
CA GLY A 48 -1.30 1.50 -10.14
C GLY A 48 -1.05 2.77 -10.95
N THR A 49 0.19 3.08 -11.26
CA THR A 49 0.57 4.20 -12.15
C THR A 49 1.07 3.62 -13.46
N LEU A 50 0.56 4.11 -14.59
CA LEU A 50 1.00 3.67 -15.90
C LEU A 50 2.45 4.11 -16.14
N ASN A 51 3.31 3.18 -16.51
CA ASN A 51 4.68 3.44 -16.94
C ASN A 51 4.78 3.54 -18.46
N GLU A 52 5.93 4.03 -18.95
CA GLU A 52 6.22 4.22 -20.39
C GLU A 52 6.11 2.90 -21.18
N ASN A 53 6.29 1.76 -20.52
CA ASN A 53 6.21 0.43 -21.14
C ASN A 53 4.76 -0.09 -21.25
N GLY A 54 3.75 0.69 -20.85
CA GLY A 54 2.35 0.30 -20.93
C GLY A 54 1.89 -0.65 -19.80
N TYR A 55 2.61 -0.69 -18.69
CA TYR A 55 2.26 -1.45 -17.50
C TYR A 55 1.88 -0.53 -16.34
N TYR A 56 0.90 -0.94 -15.54
CA TYR A 56 0.62 -0.32 -14.26
C TYR A 56 1.61 -0.84 -13.22
N ASP A 57 2.41 0.05 -12.64
CA ASP A 57 3.25 -0.24 -11.48
C ASP A 57 2.39 -0.20 -10.21
N LEU A 58 2.13 -1.37 -9.65
CA LEU A 58 1.29 -1.54 -8.47
C LEU A 58 2.08 -1.29 -7.19
N LYS A 59 1.59 -0.35 -6.37
CA LYS A 59 2.11 -0.03 -5.05
C LYS A 59 0.97 0.03 -4.05
N LEU A 60 1.22 -0.46 -2.84
CA LEU A 60 0.29 -0.20 -1.74
C LEU A 60 0.65 1.16 -1.15
N ASP A 61 -0.35 2.01 -0.99
CA ASP A 61 -0.25 3.30 -0.33
C ASP A 61 -1.04 3.28 0.97
N PHE A 62 -0.46 3.82 2.02
CA PHE A 62 -1.11 3.95 3.31
C PHE A 62 -1.76 5.32 3.39
N LYS A 63 -3.09 5.35 3.40
CA LYS A 63 -3.88 6.52 3.76
C LYS A 63 -3.69 6.80 5.25
N SER A 64 -2.56 7.45 5.55
CA SER A 64 -2.15 7.73 6.91
C SER A 64 -3.14 8.70 7.58
N PRO A 65 -3.75 8.33 8.72
CA PRO A 65 -4.54 9.27 9.50
C PRO A 65 -3.64 10.42 9.97
N ILE A 66 -4.20 11.63 10.09
CA ILE A 66 -3.48 12.83 10.53
C ILE A 66 -2.71 12.58 11.85
N ALA A 67 -3.30 11.80 12.76
CA ALA A 67 -2.68 11.39 14.01
C ALA A 67 -1.34 10.66 13.84
N ALA A 68 -1.20 9.82 12.80
CA ALA A 68 0.05 9.10 12.55
C ALA A 68 1.16 10.04 12.05
N LYS A 69 0.82 11.07 11.27
CA LYS A 69 1.78 12.11 10.86
C LYS A 69 2.26 12.91 12.07
N LEU A 70 1.34 13.29 12.96
CA LEU A 70 1.66 14.02 14.19
C LEU A 70 2.54 13.18 15.13
N ALA A 71 2.20 11.91 15.34
CA ALA A 71 2.98 10.97 16.15
C ALA A 71 4.41 10.78 15.62
N PHE A 72 4.58 10.77 14.29
CA PHE A 72 5.90 10.68 13.67
C PHE A 72 6.74 11.94 13.93
N GLY A 73 6.14 13.12 13.75
CA GLY A 73 6.79 14.39 14.07
C GLY A 73 7.20 14.52 15.54
N SER A 74 6.31 14.18 16.46
CA SER A 74 6.61 14.18 17.90
C SER A 74 7.66 13.14 18.27
N GLY A 75 7.67 11.98 17.62
CA GLY A 75 8.66 10.92 17.84
C GLY A 75 10.08 11.35 17.44
N ILE A 76 10.22 12.07 16.32
CA ILE A 76 11.50 12.64 15.90
C ILE A 76 11.97 13.69 16.92
N LEU A 77 11.09 14.63 17.29
CA LEU A 77 11.44 15.71 18.22
C LEU A 77 11.90 15.16 19.58
N THR A 78 11.17 14.18 20.11
CA THR A 78 11.52 13.53 21.39
C THR A 78 12.84 12.78 21.28
N SER A 79 13.10 12.11 20.15
CA SER A 79 14.36 11.41 19.89
C SER A 79 15.56 12.38 19.89
N VAL A 80 15.42 13.55 19.26
CA VAL A 80 16.47 14.58 19.24
C VAL A 80 16.75 15.11 20.65
N ILE A 81 15.70 15.41 21.44
CA ILE A 81 15.86 15.89 22.82
C ILE A 81 16.58 14.84 23.69
N MET A 82 16.25 13.56 23.53
CA MET A 82 16.87 12.47 24.29
C MET A 82 18.34 12.27 23.92
N LEU A 83 18.70 12.43 22.63
CA LEU A 83 20.09 12.41 22.20
C LEU A 83 20.90 13.54 22.82
N ILE A 84 20.35 14.77 22.86
CA ILE A 84 21.01 15.93 23.50
C ILE A 84 21.25 15.66 24.99
N LYS A 85 20.32 14.97 25.66
CA LYS A 85 20.45 14.58 27.08
C LYS A 85 21.38 13.38 27.33
N GLY A 86 22.04 12.84 26.30
CA GLY A 86 22.99 11.72 26.41
C GLY A 86 22.34 10.33 26.40
N PHE A 87 21.02 10.22 26.23
CA PHE A 87 20.32 8.93 26.17
C PHE A 87 20.34 8.34 24.76
N LEU A 88 21.51 7.85 24.34
CA LEU A 88 21.76 7.31 22.99
C LEU A 88 20.89 6.10 22.61
N LEU A 89 20.57 5.22 23.56
CA LEU A 89 19.79 4.01 23.29
C LEU A 89 18.28 4.27 23.19
N PHE A 90 17.79 5.37 23.76
CA PHE A 90 16.37 5.65 23.85
C PHE A 90 15.69 5.82 22.46
N PRO A 91 16.23 6.62 21.52
CA PRO A 91 15.69 6.71 20.16
C PRO A 91 15.66 5.37 19.43
N ILE A 92 16.66 4.52 19.66
CA ILE A 92 16.75 3.22 18.99
C ILE A 92 15.60 2.32 19.44
N ILE A 93 15.39 2.23 20.75
CA ILE A 93 14.39 1.36 21.36
C ILE A 93 12.97 1.89 21.10
N TYR A 94 12.75 3.19 21.28
CA TYR A 94 11.41 3.78 21.27
C TYR A 94 10.94 4.32 19.91
N PHE A 95 11.86 4.54 18.97
CA PHE A 95 11.50 5.08 17.67
C PHE A 95 11.90 4.14 16.53
N ILE A 96 13.19 3.75 16.45
CA ILE A 96 13.69 2.96 15.31
C ILE A 96 13.09 1.55 15.29
N LEU A 97 13.16 0.81 16.40
CA LEU A 97 12.62 -0.54 16.47
C LEU A 97 11.12 -0.62 16.15
N PRO A 98 10.21 0.11 16.82
CA PRO A 98 8.78 0.03 16.53
C PRO A 98 8.47 0.49 15.10
N PHE A 99 9.16 1.52 14.59
CA PHE A 99 8.97 1.98 13.22
C PHE A 99 9.39 0.90 12.19
N SER A 100 10.52 0.23 12.41
CA SER A 100 10.97 -0.86 11.53
C SER A 100 9.98 -2.04 11.50
N ILE A 101 9.40 -2.39 12.65
CA ILE A 101 8.39 -3.47 12.75
C ILE A 101 7.13 -3.10 11.95
N ILE A 102 6.66 -1.85 12.09
CA ILE A 102 5.51 -1.35 11.33
C ILE A 102 5.81 -1.38 9.84
N TYR A 103 7.01 -0.94 9.43
CA TYR A 103 7.43 -0.94 8.03
C TYR A 103 7.51 -2.36 7.43
N ILE A 104 8.06 -3.34 8.16
CA ILE A 104 8.11 -4.74 7.71
C ILE A 104 6.69 -5.29 7.57
N ARG A 105 5.81 -5.07 8.56
CA ARG A 105 4.40 -5.48 8.48
C ARG A 105 3.70 -4.87 7.27
N PHE A 106 3.97 -3.60 6.98
CA PHE A 106 3.45 -2.92 5.80
C PHE A 106 3.90 -3.60 4.50
N LYS A 107 5.20 -3.88 4.36
CA LYS A 107 5.76 -4.57 3.18
C LYS A 107 5.18 -5.96 2.98
N ILE A 108 4.96 -6.70 4.06
CA ILE A 108 4.29 -8.01 4.00
C ILE A 108 2.84 -7.85 3.53
N LYS A 109 2.11 -6.87 4.07
CA LYS A 109 0.71 -6.60 3.68
C LYS A 109 0.60 -6.21 2.21
N GLU A 110 1.50 -5.35 1.73
CA GLU A 110 1.62 -4.97 0.32
C GLU A 110 1.81 -6.20 -0.58
N LYS A 111 2.74 -7.09 -0.23
CA LYS A 111 2.95 -8.32 -1.01
C LYS A 111 1.70 -9.22 -1.04
N LYS A 112 1.02 -9.37 0.10
CA LYS A 112 -0.21 -10.16 0.22
C LYS A 112 -1.35 -9.59 -0.63
N GLU A 113 -1.56 -8.28 -0.59
CA GLU A 113 -2.63 -7.62 -1.36
C GLU A 113 -2.36 -7.67 -2.87
N ILE A 114 -1.11 -7.51 -3.31
CA ILE A 114 -0.75 -7.66 -4.73
C ILE A 114 -0.96 -9.10 -5.20
N ASN A 115 -0.57 -10.09 -4.39
CA ASN A 115 -0.80 -11.50 -4.73
C ASN A 115 -2.30 -11.79 -4.80
N TYR A 116 -3.09 -11.35 -3.83
CA TYR A 116 -4.55 -11.52 -3.84
C TYR A 116 -5.19 -10.91 -5.08
N LEU A 117 -4.77 -9.71 -5.50
CA LEU A 117 -5.24 -9.11 -6.75
C LEU A 117 -4.89 -10.00 -7.95
N LYS A 118 -3.65 -10.49 -8.04
CA LYS A 118 -3.21 -11.34 -9.15
C LYS A 118 -3.99 -12.65 -9.21
N ASP A 119 -4.20 -13.30 -8.08
CA ASP A 119 -4.98 -14.53 -7.98
C ASP A 119 -6.42 -14.29 -8.46
N ARG A 120 -7.03 -13.18 -8.03
CA ARG A 120 -8.37 -12.79 -8.49
C ARG A 120 -8.44 -12.49 -9.97
N ILE A 121 -7.45 -11.78 -10.52
CA ILE A 121 -7.40 -11.53 -11.96
C ILE A 121 -7.32 -12.87 -12.71
N PHE A 122 -6.45 -13.77 -12.26
CA PHE A 122 -6.29 -15.10 -12.86
C PHE A 122 -7.57 -15.94 -12.81
N ASP A 123 -8.30 -15.93 -11.69
CA ASP A 123 -9.61 -16.60 -11.57
C ASP A 123 -10.59 -16.11 -12.64
N PHE A 124 -10.66 -14.80 -12.87
CA PHE A 124 -11.53 -14.19 -13.88
C PHE A 124 -11.03 -14.36 -15.32
N GLU A 125 -9.77 -14.73 -15.55
CA GLU A 125 -9.28 -15.08 -16.88
C GLU A 125 -9.68 -16.49 -17.31
N ARG A 126 -9.97 -17.37 -16.34
CA ARG A 126 -10.29 -18.78 -16.54
C ARG A 126 -11.80 -19.06 -16.57
N SER A 127 -12.61 -18.10 -16.09
CA SER A 127 -14.07 -18.11 -16.10
C SER A 127 -14.65 -17.40 -17.32
#